data_AF-A0A2E2B265-F1
#
_entry.id   AF-A0A2E2B265-F1
#
_cell.length_a   1.000
_cell.length_b   1.000
_cell.length_c   1.000
_cell.angle_alpha   90.00
_cell.angle_beta   90.00
_cell.angle_gamma   90.00
#
_symmetry.space_group_name_H-M   'P 1'
#
loop_
_entity.id
_entity.type
_entity.pdbx_description
1 polymer ?
#
loop_
_entity_poly.entity_id
_entity_poly.type
_entity_poly.pdbx_seq_one_letter_code
_entity_poly.pdbx_strand_id
1 'polypeptide(L)'
;MRIKRIELEGDNGHASIERPRSTRESQTIRIDSILRNPKAHEQAWQTWEISSRTDSDELYNIAKILQQRCDGIRGTGGDVQDYYTELQRFAD
;
A
#
# COMPACT_ATOMS: atom_id res chain seq x y z
N MET A 1 10.96 -13.05 11.87
CA MET A 1 11.60 -12.45 10.68
C MET A 1 10.83 -11.17 10.37
N ARG A 2 11.42 -9.97 10.52
CA ARG A 2 10.71 -8.72 10.21
C ARG A 2 10.74 -8.49 8.70
N ILE A 3 9.57 -8.49 8.06
CA ILE A 3 9.43 -8.17 6.64
C ILE A 3 9.87 -6.72 6.47
N LYS A 4 10.78 -6.45 5.51
CA LYS A 4 11.36 -5.11 5.30
C LYS A 4 10.71 -4.36 4.15
N ARG A 5 10.17 -5.10 3.18
CA ARG A 5 9.51 -4.58 2.00
C ARG A 5 8.56 -5.64 1.43
N ILE A 6 7.40 -5.20 0.96
CA ILE A 6 6.44 -5.98 0.18
C ILE A 6 6.23 -5.25 -1.15
N GLU A 7 6.17 -6.00 -2.23
CA GLU A 7 5.75 -5.51 -3.55
C GLU A 7 4.38 -6.15 -3.85
N LEU A 8 3.42 -5.30 -4.19
CA LEU A 8 2.09 -5.68 -4.63
C LEU A 8 1.99 -5.31 -6.11
N GLU A 9 1.79 -6.30 -6.96
CA GLU A 9 1.65 -6.10 -8.40
C GLU A 9 0.23 -6.39 -8.83
N GLY A 10 -0.33 -5.53 -9.68
CA GLY A 10 -1.58 -5.76 -10.37
C GLY A 10 -1.51 -5.28 -11.82
N ASP A 11 -2.59 -5.54 -12.55
CA ASP A 11 -2.68 -5.21 -13.98
C ASP A 11 -2.65 -3.70 -14.24
N ASN A 12 -3.22 -2.92 -13.33
CA ASN A 12 -3.36 -1.46 -13.44
C ASN A 12 -2.16 -0.70 -12.85
N GLY A 13 -1.38 -1.32 -11.96
CA GLY A 13 -0.28 -0.66 -11.27
C GLY A 13 0.47 -1.58 -10.32
N HIS A 14 1.37 -0.99 -9.55
CA HIS A 14 2.07 -1.68 -8.47
C HIS A 14 2.14 -0.78 -7.24
N ALA A 15 2.35 -1.39 -6.09
CA ALA A 15 2.60 -0.69 -4.84
C ALA A 15 3.71 -1.37 -4.05
N SER A 16 4.58 -0.58 -3.46
CA SER A 16 5.62 -1.04 -2.55
C SER A 16 5.32 -0.54 -1.14
N ILE A 17 5.38 -1.44 -0.17
CA ILE A 17 5.23 -1.14 1.25
C ILE A 17 6.58 -1.38 1.89
N GLU A 18 7.19 -0.35 2.46
CA GLU A 18 8.52 -0.44 3.07
C GLU A 18 8.59 0.22 4.44
N ARG A 19 9.44 -0.33 5.30
CA ARG A 19 9.82 0.31 6.57
C ARG A 19 11.13 1.07 6.32
N PRO A 20 11.13 2.41 6.38
CA PRO A 20 12.33 3.19 6.18
C PRO A 20 13.43 2.71 7.11
N ARG A 21 14.63 2.50 6.55
CA ARG A 21 15.80 1.99 7.28
C ARG A 21 16.41 3.01 8.24
N SER A 22 15.90 4.24 8.24
CA SER A 22 16.38 5.34 9.06
C SER A 22 15.88 5.15 10.49
N THR A 23 16.77 4.65 11.34
CA THR A 23 16.63 4.44 12.79
C THR A 23 15.87 3.17 13.23
N ARG A 24 16.42 2.57 14.29
CA ARG A 24 15.96 1.36 14.99
C ARG A 24 14.55 1.50 15.60
N GLU A 25 13.97 2.69 15.45
CA GLU A 25 12.72 3.18 16.04
C GLU A 25 11.77 3.78 15.01
N SER A 26 12.02 3.62 13.69
CA SER A 26 11.11 4.15 12.67
C SER A 26 9.75 3.44 12.79
N GLN A 27 8.85 4.04 13.55
CA GLN A 27 7.44 3.68 13.66
C GLN A 27 6.70 4.22 12.45
N THR A 28 7.31 4.15 11.26
CA THR A 28 6.74 4.67 10.03
C THR A 28 6.76 3.60 8.97
N ILE A 29 5.66 3.53 8.24
CA ILE A 29 5.49 2.66 7.07
C ILE A 29 5.31 3.61 5.90
N ARG A 30 6.18 3.44 4.90
CA ARG A 30 6.10 4.15 3.64
C ARG A 30 5.43 3.24 2.62
N ILE A 31 4.44 3.78 1.93
CA ILE A 31 3.66 3.07 0.92
C ILE A 31 3.74 3.91 -0.34
N ASP A 32 4.36 3.37 -1.39
CA ASP A 32 4.46 4.03 -2.69
C ASP A 32 3.62 3.25 -3.70
N SER A 33 2.70 3.91 -4.40
CA SER A 33 1.85 3.29 -5.42
C SER A 33 1.97 4.01 -6.75
N ILE A 34 2.21 3.26 -7.82
CA ILE A 34 2.41 3.78 -9.17
C ILE A 34 1.44 3.09 -10.14
N LEU A 35 0.68 3.89 -10.87
CA LEU A 35 -0.18 3.43 -11.97
C LEU A 35 0.67 3.10 -13.19
N ARG A 36 0.37 1.97 -13.86
CA ARG A 36 1.06 1.55 -15.08
C ARG A 36 0.70 2.44 -16.26
N ASN A 37 -0.58 2.77 -16.41
CA ASN A 37 -1.11 3.60 -17.50
C ASN A 37 -2.07 4.67 -16.93
N PRO A 38 -1.54 5.74 -16.32
CA PRO A 38 -2.37 6.80 -15.74
C PRO A 38 -3.14 7.56 -16.82
N LYS A 39 -4.44 7.79 -16.59
CA LYS A 39 -5.25 8.69 -17.45
C LYS A 39 -4.88 10.15 -17.20
N ALA A 40 -5.26 11.03 -18.13
CA ALA A 40 -4.91 12.46 -18.09
C ALA A 40 -5.33 13.21 -16.81
N HIS A 41 -6.26 12.68 -16.03
CA HIS A 41 -6.74 13.25 -14.76
C HIS A 41 -6.34 12.42 -13.52
N GLU A 42 -5.56 11.34 -13.70
CA GLU A 42 -5.15 10.46 -12.60
C GLU A 42 -3.73 10.81 -12.13
N GLN A 43 -3.51 10.75 -10.82
CA GLN A 43 -2.18 10.92 -10.25
C GLN A 43 -1.36 9.64 -10.44
N ALA A 44 -0.35 9.72 -11.31
CA ALA A 44 0.50 8.60 -11.70
C ALA A 44 1.18 7.91 -10.50
N TRP A 45 1.68 8.68 -9.53
CA TRP A 45 2.27 8.16 -8.30
C TRP A 45 1.57 8.72 -7.06
N GLN A 46 1.53 7.95 -5.99
CA GLN A 46 1.03 8.39 -4.70
C GLN A 46 1.85 7.76 -3.59
N THR A 47 2.25 8.57 -2.60
CA THR A 47 3.03 8.12 -1.45
C THR A 47 2.24 8.39 -0.18
N TRP A 48 2.23 7.43 0.73
CA TRP A 48 1.78 7.59 2.10
C TRP A 48 2.94 7.30 3.06
N GLU A 49 3.04 8.10 4.10
CA GLU A 49 3.89 7.84 5.25
C GLU A 49 3.00 7.83 6.49
N ILE A 50 2.76 6.64 7.02
CA ILE A 50 1.87 6.43 8.16
C ILE A 50 2.64 5.87 9.35
N SER A 51 2.07 6.01 10.55
CA SER A 51 2.66 5.41 11.74
C SER A 51 2.51 3.88 11.71
N SER A 52 3.47 3.14 12.26
CA SER A 52 3.29 1.70 12.50
C SER A 52 2.21 1.42 13.56
N ARG A 53 1.81 2.44 14.32
CA ARG A 53 0.69 2.39 15.27
C ARG A 53 -0.60 2.98 14.70
N THR A 54 -0.68 3.14 13.38
CA THR A 54 -1.86 3.70 12.71
C THR A 54 -3.09 2.81 12.94
N ASP A 55 -4.24 3.45 13.08
CA ASP A 55 -5.52 2.80 13.34
C ASP A 55 -5.96 1.89 12.18
N SER A 56 -6.72 0.85 12.53
CA SER A 56 -7.24 -0.13 11.56
C SER A 56 -8.08 0.50 10.44
N ASP A 57 -8.80 1.58 10.73
CA ASP A 57 -9.64 2.27 9.74
C ASP A 57 -8.81 3.01 8.68
N GLU A 58 -7.71 3.63 9.09
CA GLU A 58 -6.79 4.31 8.18
C GLU A 58 -6.06 3.30 7.29
N LEU A 59 -5.60 2.17 7.87
CA LEU A 59 -5.03 1.06 7.10
C LEU A 59 -6.02 0.50 6.06
N TYR A 60 -7.29 0.35 6.45
CA TYR A 60 -8.32 -0.16 5.54
C TYR A 60 -8.66 0.84 4.41
N ASN A 61 -8.65 2.14 4.70
CA ASN A 61 -8.83 3.17 3.68
C ASN A 61 -7.66 3.19 2.69
N ILE A 62 -6.42 3.01 3.17
CA ILE A 62 -5.25 2.89 2.29
C ILE A 62 -5.35 1.62 1.45
N ALA A 63 -5.76 0.49 2.03
CA ALA A 63 -5.97 -0.77 1.32
C ALA A 63 -6.96 -0.62 0.15
N LYS A 64 -8.06 0.12 0.33
CA LYS A 64 -9.02 0.42 -0.75
C LYS A 64 -8.37 1.17 -1.91
N ILE A 65 -7.58 2.19 -1.58
CA ILE A 65 -6.91 3.01 -2.60
C ILE A 65 -5.85 2.17 -3.33
N LEU A 66 -5.10 1.34 -2.60
CA LEU A 66 -4.11 0.43 -3.18
C LEU A 66 -4.75 -0.59 -4.12
N GLN A 67 -5.85 -1.23 -3.71
CA GLN A 67 -6.59 -2.17 -4.57
C GLN A 67 -7.05 -1.46 -5.85
N GLN A 68 -7.56 -0.23 -5.74
CA GLN A 68 -7.99 0.53 -6.92
C GLN A 68 -6.82 0.87 -7.85
N ARG A 69 -5.66 1.20 -7.29
CA ARG A 69 -4.47 1.57 -8.06
C ARG A 69 -3.75 0.37 -8.67
N CYS A 70 -3.70 -0.77 -7.98
CA CYS A 70 -3.05 -1.98 -8.47
C CYS A 70 -3.95 -2.77 -9.42
N ASP A 71 -5.23 -2.94 -9.08
CA ASP A 71 -6.15 -3.83 -9.83
C ASP A 71 -7.18 -3.08 -10.68
N GLY A 72 -7.34 -1.77 -10.47
CA GLY A 72 -8.34 -0.97 -11.18
C GLY A 72 -9.70 -0.96 -10.48
N ILE A 73 -10.77 -1.40 -11.15
CA ILE A 73 -12.11 -1.39 -10.55
C ILE A 73 -12.28 -2.62 -9.64
N ARG A 74 -12.92 -2.42 -8.47
CA ARG A 74 -13.26 -3.48 -7.49
C ARG A 74 -13.73 -4.77 -8.17
N GLY A 75 -13.04 -5.89 -7.89
CA GLY A 75 -13.53 -7.25 -8.16
C GLY A 75 -12.73 -8.11 -9.14
N THR A 76 -11.54 -7.70 -9.60
CA THR A 76 -10.84 -8.41 -10.69
C THR A 76 -9.50 -9.09 -10.34
N GLY A 77 -9.03 -9.11 -9.10
CA GLY A 77 -7.76 -9.83 -8.80
C GLY A 77 -7.51 -10.18 -7.33
N GLY A 78 -7.68 -9.21 -6.43
CA GLY A 78 -7.68 -9.42 -4.98
C GLY A 78 -8.77 -8.58 -4.30
N ASP A 79 -9.25 -9.01 -3.14
CA ASP A 79 -10.17 -8.18 -2.35
C ASP A 79 -9.38 -7.16 -1.53
N VAL A 80 -10.00 -6.05 -1.14
CA VAL A 80 -9.41 -5.03 -0.25
C VAL A 80 -8.84 -5.68 1.02
N GLN A 81 -9.40 -6.81 1.43
CA GLN A 81 -8.97 -7.60 2.58
C GLN A 81 -7.54 -8.16 2.45
N ASP A 82 -7.10 -8.53 1.24
CA ASP A 82 -5.75 -9.07 1.03
C ASP A 82 -4.70 -7.97 1.24
N TYR A 83 -4.93 -6.81 0.62
CA TYR A 83 -4.14 -5.59 0.82
C TYR A 83 -4.13 -5.15 2.28
N TYR A 84 -5.28 -5.19 2.95
CA TYR A 84 -5.40 -4.84 4.35
C TYR A 84 -4.63 -5.80 5.26
N THR A 85 -4.69 -7.11 4.99
CA THR A 85 -3.97 -8.13 5.77
C THR A 85 -2.46 -7.94 5.68
N GLU A 86 -1.94 -7.63 4.49
CA GLU A 86 -0.52 -7.34 4.31
C GLU A 86 -0.10 -6.05 5.01
N LEU A 87 -0.94 -5.01 4.98
CA LEU A 87 -0.71 -3.77 5.75
C LEU A 87 -0.71 -4.02 7.27
N GLN A 88 -1.63 -4.84 7.78
CA GLN A 88 -1.68 -5.21 9.20
C GLN A 88 -0.43 -5.99 9.63
N ARG A 89 0.00 -6.99 8.84
CA ARG A 89 1.26 -7.72 9.07
C ARG A 89 2.47 -6.80 9.11
N PHE A 90 2.39 -5.68 8.40
CA PHE A 90 3.44 -4.67 8.36
C PHE A 90 3.32 -3.61 9.44
N ALA A 91 2.19 -3.49 10.14
CA ALA A 91 1.98 -2.58 11.26
C ALA A 91 2.36 -3.22 12.62
N ASP A 92 2.13 -4.52 12.78
CA ASP A 92 2.55 -5.32 13.95
C ASP A 92 4.09 -5.36 14.14
#